data_AF-A0A1A3BM61-F1
#
_entry.id   AF-A0A1A3BM61-F1
#
_cell.length_a   1.000
_cell.length_b   1.000
_cell.length_c   1.000
_cell.angle_alpha   90.00
_cell.angle_beta   90.00
_cell.angle_gamma   90.00
#
_symmetry.space_group_name_H-M   'P 1'
#
loop_
_entity.id
_entity.type
_entity.pdbx_description
1 polymer ?
#
loop_
_entity_poly.entity_id
_entity_poly.type
_entity_poly.pdbx_seq_one_letter_code
_entity_poly.pdbx_strand_id
1 'polypeptide(L)'
;MAVNRTRRARAARRRKRRLAAVENDLTVAQWEAVKAAWQGCAYCGARDRPLQRDCVMAISRGGRYTIDNVVPACASCNTSKCNDEVTGWLRRKRLDERRFLERYVEIRAMLVENAR
;
A
#
# COMPACT_ATOMS: atom_id res chain seq x y z
N MET A 1 28.40 -9.85 17.08
CA MET A 1 28.12 -8.55 16.40
C MET A 1 27.23 -7.69 17.29
N ALA A 2 27.58 -6.42 17.49
CA ALA A 2 26.76 -5.48 18.27
C ALA A 2 25.44 -5.16 17.54
N VAL A 3 24.30 -5.34 18.22
CA VAL A 3 22.98 -5.04 17.63
C VAL A 3 22.81 -3.52 17.52
N ASN A 4 22.62 -3.00 16.31
CA ASN A 4 22.32 -1.58 16.11
C ASN A 4 20.97 -1.23 16.80
N ARG A 5 21.04 -0.35 17.81
CA ARG A 5 19.91 0.04 18.67
C ARG A 5 19.23 1.35 18.27
N THR A 6 19.59 1.98 17.15
CA THR A 6 18.93 3.20 16.68
C THR A 6 17.43 2.99 16.44
N ARG A 7 16.62 4.05 16.57
CA ARG A 7 15.17 4.00 16.31
C ARG A 7 14.87 3.45 14.91
N ARG A 8 15.63 3.89 13.89
CA ARG A 8 15.54 3.41 12.51
C ARG A 8 15.82 1.91 12.39
N ALA A 9 16.91 1.42 13.00
CA ALA A 9 17.25 0.00 12.97
C ALA A 9 16.19 -0.87 13.67
N ARG A 10 15.60 -0.38 14.78
CA ARG A 10 14.49 -1.07 15.46
C ARG A 10 13.24 -1.13 14.58
N ALA A 11 12.88 -0.02 13.92
CA ALA A 11 11.73 0.04 13.01
C ALA A 11 11.90 -0.88 11.80
N ALA A 12 13.09 -0.88 11.17
CA ALA A 12 13.41 -1.76 10.05
C ALA A 12 13.32 -3.25 10.44
N ARG A 13 13.86 -3.65 11.60
CA ARG A 13 13.73 -5.03 12.11
C ARG A 13 12.27 -5.41 12.38
N ARG A 14 11.47 -4.51 12.95
CA ARG A 14 10.04 -4.74 13.18
C ARG A 14 9.29 -4.92 11.85
N ARG A 15 9.58 -4.08 10.86
CA ARG A 15 9.01 -4.17 9.50
C ARG A 15 9.37 -5.50 8.84
N LYS A 16 10.65 -5.90 8.87
CA LYS A 16 11.13 -7.18 8.31
C LYS A 16 10.39 -8.37 8.93
N ARG A 17 10.29 -8.43 10.26
CA ARG A 17 9.57 -9.51 10.96
C ARG A 17 8.09 -9.56 10.58
N ARG A 18 7.42 -8.41 10.48
CA ARG A 18 6.02 -8.34 10.07
C ARG A 18 5.80 -8.83 8.65
N LEU A 19 6.69 -8.50 7.71
CA LEU A 19 6.63 -9.01 6.33
C LEU A 19 6.81 -10.52 6.27
N ALA A 20 7.78 -11.05 7.01
CA ALA A 20 8.06 -12.48 7.01
C ALA A 20 6.93 -13.32 7.62
N ALA A 21 6.02 -12.69 8.39
CA ALA A 21 4.91 -13.36 9.07
C ALA A 21 3.58 -13.29 8.30
N VAL A 22 3.55 -12.60 7.15
CA VAL A 22 2.35 -12.47 6.32
C VAL A 22 2.66 -12.91 4.90
N GLU A 23 1.61 -13.20 4.14
CA GLU A 23 1.71 -13.40 2.70
C GLU A 23 2.29 -12.15 2.04
N ASN A 24 3.32 -12.37 1.23
CA ASN A 24 4.15 -11.33 0.64
C ASN A 24 4.69 -11.84 -0.71
N ASP A 25 3.76 -12.07 -1.62
CA ASP A 25 3.96 -12.70 -2.92
C ASP A 25 3.85 -11.73 -4.10
N LEU A 26 3.61 -10.43 -3.83
CA LEU A 26 3.46 -9.42 -4.88
C LEU A 26 4.69 -9.39 -5.80
N THR A 27 4.50 -9.83 -7.04
CA THR A 27 5.57 -9.89 -8.04
C THR A 27 5.83 -8.54 -8.68
N VAL A 28 6.95 -8.44 -9.41
CA VAL A 28 7.27 -7.22 -10.19
C VAL A 28 6.21 -6.98 -11.28
N ALA A 29 5.79 -8.02 -12.00
CA ALA A 29 4.78 -7.89 -13.06
C ALA A 29 3.42 -7.45 -12.49
N GLN A 30 2.99 -8.02 -11.36
CA GLN A 30 1.77 -7.60 -10.68
C GLN A 30 1.86 -6.14 -10.21
N TRP A 31 3.03 -5.71 -9.73
CA TRP A 31 3.24 -4.31 -9.36
C TRP A 31 3.13 -3.35 -10.55
N GLU A 32 3.68 -3.71 -11.71
CA GLU A 32 3.52 -2.92 -12.93
C GLU A 32 2.04 -2.84 -13.35
N ALA A 33 1.30 -3.95 -13.29
CA ALA A 33 -0.13 -3.99 -13.57
C ALA A 33 -0.94 -3.10 -12.60
N VAL A 34 -0.63 -3.14 -11.31
CA VAL A 34 -1.23 -2.27 -10.28
C VAL A 34 -0.98 -0.79 -10.62
N LYS A 35 0.24 -0.40 -10.97
CA LYS A 35 0.54 0.99 -11.37
C LYS A 35 -0.25 1.41 -12.61
N ALA A 36 -0.31 0.54 -13.62
CA ALA A 36 -1.00 0.81 -14.87
C ALA A 36 -2.52 0.99 -14.66
N ALA A 37 -3.13 0.16 -13.82
CA ALA A 37 -4.56 0.24 -13.51
C ALA A 37 -4.94 1.54 -12.78
N TRP A 38 -4.11 1.97 -11.82
CA TRP A 38 -4.39 3.17 -11.03
C TRP A 38 -4.04 4.47 -11.75
N GLN A 39 -3.04 4.47 -12.63
CA GLN A 39 -2.54 5.63 -13.38
C GLN A 39 -2.18 6.84 -12.49
N GLY A 40 -1.56 6.60 -11.33
CA GLY A 40 -1.18 7.66 -10.39
C GLY A 40 -1.27 7.19 -8.95
N CYS A 41 -1.09 8.12 -8.01
CA CYS A 41 -1.33 7.86 -6.60
C CYS A 41 -2.81 7.49 -6.39
N ALA A 42 -3.06 6.33 -5.80
CA ALA A 42 -4.40 5.83 -5.51
C ALA A 42 -5.22 6.77 -4.63
N TYR A 43 -4.55 7.61 -3.83
CA TYR A 43 -5.18 8.49 -2.88
C TYR A 43 -5.40 9.91 -3.42
N CYS A 44 -4.32 10.61 -3.79
CA CYS A 44 -4.41 12.00 -4.23
C CYS A 44 -4.46 12.17 -5.75
N GLY A 45 -4.34 11.09 -6.53
CA GLY A 45 -4.37 11.13 -8.00
C GLY A 45 -3.09 11.67 -8.67
N ALA A 46 -2.09 12.10 -7.90
CA ALA A 46 -0.87 12.68 -8.44
C ALA A 46 -0.11 11.70 -9.37
N ARG A 47 0.30 12.20 -10.55
CA ARG A 47 1.03 11.46 -11.59
C ARG A 47 2.46 11.96 -11.82
N ASP A 48 2.79 13.09 -11.22
CA ASP A 48 4.01 13.88 -11.39
C ASP A 48 5.16 13.48 -10.46
N ARG A 49 5.03 12.36 -9.73
CA ARG A 49 5.99 11.97 -8.69
C ARG A 49 6.12 10.45 -8.54
N PRO A 50 7.24 9.96 -8.01
CA PRO A 50 7.44 8.53 -7.78
C PRO A 50 6.36 7.91 -6.89
N LEU A 51 5.92 6.72 -7.27
CA LEU A 51 4.93 5.94 -6.56
C LEU A 51 5.60 4.80 -5.79
N GLN A 52 5.17 4.61 -4.55
CA GLN A 52 5.56 3.55 -3.64
C GLN A 52 4.43 2.54 -3.50
N ARG A 53 4.76 1.32 -3.09
CA ARG A 53 3.78 0.31 -2.71
C ARG A 53 3.26 0.64 -1.30
N ASP A 54 1.97 0.88 -1.20
CA ASP A 54 1.28 1.02 0.09
C ASP A 54 0.22 -0.07 0.24
N CYS A 55 0.01 -0.54 1.47
CA CYS A 55 -1.01 -1.53 1.78
C CYS A 55 -2.27 -0.81 2.26
N VAL A 56 -3.40 -1.05 1.60
CA VAL A 56 -4.71 -0.47 1.97
C VAL A 56 -5.03 -0.83 3.42
N MET A 57 -5.06 -2.13 3.74
CA MET A 57 -4.97 -2.62 5.11
C MET A 57 -3.50 -2.74 5.50
N ALA A 58 -3.06 -1.99 6.51
CA ALA A 58 -1.68 -2.04 6.98
C ALA A 58 -1.33 -3.43 7.53
N ILE A 59 -0.11 -3.91 7.26
CA ILE A 59 0.37 -5.23 7.75
C ILE A 59 0.33 -5.31 9.29
N SER A 60 0.56 -4.19 9.99
CA SER A 60 0.44 -4.16 11.45
C SER A 60 -0.98 -4.33 11.98
N ARG A 61 -1.98 -4.33 11.11
CA ARG A 61 -3.41 -4.49 11.41
C ARG A 61 -4.02 -5.71 10.70
N GLY A 62 -3.20 -6.66 10.24
CA GLY A 62 -3.65 -7.90 9.60
C GLY A 62 -3.62 -7.89 8.07
N GLY A 63 -3.16 -6.81 7.43
CA GLY A 63 -3.01 -6.77 5.98
C GLY A 63 -1.87 -7.65 5.44
N ARG A 64 -1.95 -7.98 4.16
CA ARG A 64 -0.97 -8.77 3.40
C ARG A 64 -0.24 -7.92 2.36
N TYR A 65 0.88 -8.40 1.84
CA TYR A 65 1.64 -7.72 0.79
C TYR A 65 1.42 -8.42 -0.56
N THR A 66 0.16 -8.41 -0.99
CA THR A 66 -0.41 -9.14 -2.13
C THR A 66 -0.96 -8.16 -3.17
N ILE A 67 -1.23 -8.63 -4.39
CA ILE A 67 -1.80 -7.83 -5.49
C ILE A 67 -3.12 -7.14 -5.13
N ASP A 68 -3.91 -7.76 -4.24
CA ASP A 68 -5.27 -7.34 -3.93
C ASP A 68 -5.35 -6.34 -2.76
N ASN A 69 -4.24 -6.09 -2.05
CA ASN A 69 -4.16 -5.15 -0.93
C ASN A 69 -3.15 -4.01 -1.16
N VAL A 70 -2.26 -4.14 -2.17
CA VAL A 70 -1.25 -3.12 -2.48
C VAL A 70 -1.75 -2.16 -3.54
N VAL A 71 -1.60 -0.86 -3.28
CA VAL A 71 -1.92 0.24 -4.19
C VAL A 71 -0.70 1.16 -4.38
N PRO A 72 -0.62 1.90 -5.50
CA PRO A 72 0.43 2.89 -5.67
C PRO A 72 0.12 4.15 -4.90
N ALA A 73 1.08 4.64 -4.10
CA ALA A 73 0.92 5.85 -3.31
C ALA A 73 2.16 6.73 -3.41
N CYS A 74 1.97 8.04 -3.53
CA CYS A 74 3.11 8.95 -3.43
C CYS A 74 3.68 8.99 -2.00
N ALA A 75 4.93 9.42 -1.86
CA ALA A 75 5.61 9.46 -0.56
C ALA A 75 4.84 10.25 0.52
N SER A 76 4.21 11.38 0.15
CA SER A 76 3.43 12.20 1.07
C SER A 76 2.18 11.47 1.59
N CYS A 77 1.40 10.85 0.70
CA CYS A 77 0.21 10.09 1.09
C CYS A 77 0.58 8.83 1.90
N ASN A 78 1.55 8.04 1.42
CA ASN A 78 1.99 6.83 2.10
C ASN A 78 2.48 7.11 3.53
N THR A 79 3.35 8.12 3.68
CA THR A 79 3.86 8.53 5.00
C THR A 79 2.75 9.07 5.89
N SER A 80 1.82 9.86 5.34
CA SER A 80 0.71 10.43 6.11
C SER A 80 -0.32 9.38 6.54
N LYS A 81 -0.54 8.32 5.75
CA LYS A 81 -1.43 7.21 6.09
C LYS A 81 -0.80 6.30 7.13
N CYS A 82 0.49 5.98 6.97
CA CYS A 82 1.23 5.11 7.88
C CYS A 82 0.49 3.78 8.12
N ASN A 83 -0.04 3.56 9.33
CA ASN A 83 -0.79 2.38 9.72
C ASN A 83 -2.26 2.69 10.05
N ASP A 84 -2.75 3.87 9.65
CA ASP A 84 -4.16 4.21 9.81
C ASP A 84 -5.04 3.36 8.89
N GLU A 85 -6.27 3.16 9.33
CA GLU A 85 -7.32 2.59 8.51
C GLU A 85 -7.66 3.55 7.36
N VAL A 86 -7.80 3.02 6.15
CA VAL A 86 -7.78 3.81 4.91
C VAL A 86 -8.93 4.81 4.85
N THR A 87 -10.16 4.40 5.22
CA THR A 87 -11.34 5.25 5.11
C THR A 87 -11.32 6.37 6.14
N GLY A 88 -10.97 6.07 7.39
CA GLY A 88 -10.77 7.06 8.44
C GLY A 88 -9.67 8.06 8.09
N TRP A 89 -8.58 7.59 7.49
CA TRP A 89 -7.51 8.46 6.99
C TRP A 89 -7.96 9.34 5.81
N LEU A 90 -8.67 8.79 4.83
CA LEU A 90 -9.21 9.52 3.68
C LEU A 90 -10.13 10.66 4.14
N ARG A 91 -11.08 10.36 5.05
CA ARG A 91 -11.96 11.36 5.66
C ARG A 91 -11.19 12.46 6.37
N ARG A 92 -10.20 12.09 7.20
CA ARG A 92 -9.34 13.05 7.91
C ARG A 92 -8.53 13.94 6.97
N LYS A 93 -8.10 13.41 5.82
CA LYS A 93 -7.37 14.14 4.77
C LYS A 93 -8.29 14.91 3.81
N ARG A 94 -9.62 14.79 3.95
CA ARG A 94 -10.62 15.34 3.03
C ARG A 94 -10.38 14.91 1.57
N LEU A 95 -9.95 13.66 1.40
CA LEU A 95 -9.83 13.03 0.09
C LEU A 95 -11.14 12.31 -0.26
N ASP A 96 -11.36 12.05 -1.54
CA ASP A 96 -12.57 11.41 -2.05
C ASP A 96 -12.58 9.90 -1.72
N GLU A 97 -13.19 9.57 -0.58
CA GLU A 97 -13.33 8.21 -0.08
C GLU A 97 -14.10 7.32 -1.06
N ARG A 98 -15.23 7.82 -1.58
CA ARG A 98 -16.11 7.07 -2.46
C ARG A 98 -15.37 6.67 -3.74
N ARG A 99 -14.72 7.64 -4.39
CA ARG A 99 -13.93 7.37 -5.60
C ARG A 99 -12.82 6.37 -5.36
N PHE A 100 -12.15 6.44 -4.20
CA PHE A 100 -11.13 5.45 -3.85
C PHE A 100 -11.73 4.04 -3.73
N LEU A 101 -12.82 3.88 -2.98
CA LEU A 101 -13.43 2.57 -2.73
C LEU A 101 -13.99 1.94 -4.02
N GLU A 102 -14.68 2.73 -4.85
CA GLU A 102 -15.22 2.28 -6.14
C GLU A 102 -14.09 1.77 -7.05
N ARG A 103 -13.03 2.57 -7.25
CA ARG A 103 -11.87 2.19 -8.06
C ARG A 103 -11.11 1.02 -7.46
N TYR A 104 -11.00 0.94 -6.13
CA TYR A 104 -10.31 -0.16 -5.46
C TYR A 104 -11.00 -1.50 -5.72
N VAL A 105 -12.33 -1.54 -5.64
CA VAL A 105 -13.12 -2.75 -5.93
C VAL A 105 -12.97 -3.13 -7.41
N GLU A 106 -13.14 -2.17 -8.32
CA GLU A 106 -13.03 -2.37 -9.77
C GLU A 106 -11.65 -2.93 -10.18
N ILE A 107 -10.57 -2.25 -9.77
CA ILE A 107 -9.20 -2.64 -10.11
C ILE A 107 -8.85 -3.97 -9.47
N ARG A 108 -9.28 -4.22 -8.22
CA ARG A 108 -9.02 -5.48 -7.54
C ARG A 108 -9.69 -6.65 -8.26
N ALA A 109 -10.95 -6.50 -8.68
CA ALA A 109 -11.64 -7.54 -9.46
C ALA A 109 -10.87 -7.85 -10.75
N MET A 110 -10.55 -6.81 -11.52
CA MET A 110 -9.78 -6.93 -12.77
C MET A 110 -8.42 -7.63 -12.58
N LEU A 111 -7.66 -7.26 -11.54
CA LEU A 111 -6.31 -7.80 -11.33
C LEU A 111 -6.31 -9.22 -10.76
N VAL A 112 -7.29 -9.56 -9.91
CA VAL A 112 -7.42 -10.91 -9.34
C VAL A 112 -7.91 -11.90 -10.39
N GLU A 113 -8.82 -11.50 -11.27
CA GLU A 113 -9.28 -12.33 -12.40
C GLU A 113 -8.14 -12.65 -13.37
N ASN A 114 -7.31 -11.67 -13.71
CA ASN A 114 -6.16 -11.84 -14.60
C ASN A 114 -4.97 -12.59 -13.99
N ALA A 115 -5.01 -12.89 -12.68
CA ALA A 115 -3.97 -13.62 -11.96
C ALA A 115 -4.30 -15.12 -11.76
N ARG A 116 -5.47 -15.57 -12.23
CA ARG A 116 -5.88 -16.97 -12.31
C ARG A 116 -5.45 -17.59 -13.62
#